data_AF-A0A9Q0VJI5-F1
#
_entry.id   AF-A0A9Q0VJI5-F1
#
_cell.length_a   1.000
_cell.length_b   1.000
_cell.length_c   1.000
_cell.angle_alpha   90.00
_cell.angle_beta   90.00
_cell.angle_gamma   90.00
#
_symmetry.space_group_name_H-M   'P 1'
#
loop_
_entity.id
_entity.type
_entity.pdbx_description
1 polymer ?
#
loop_
_entity_poly.entity_id
_entity_poly.type
_entity_poly.pdbx_seq_one_letter_code
_entity_poly.pdbx_strand_id
1 'polypeptide(L)'
;MPKLLAVPNIEKFAHLIREQRKIYQPEEEEEVKVVKETMEDKIKEYETAAKRLAKSRLAFRVGINTAKFRARESKDDPIEILSPVTKDDILKEVTRQFNVQIEPDNVYLPSPLTSLGEFEVPLHFPKSIPLPEGKVKWTLTVKIRGK
;
A
#
# COMPACT_ATOMS: atom_id res chain seq x y z
N MET A 1 -1.17 -41.15 37.30
CA MET A 1 -0.22 -40.56 38.27
C MET A 1 -0.70 -39.17 38.66
N PRO A 2 -0.53 -38.74 39.93
CA PRO A 2 -0.93 -37.39 40.36
C PRO A 2 -0.10 -36.32 39.63
N LYS A 3 -0.73 -35.22 39.20
CA LYS A 3 -0.03 -34.09 38.59
C LYS A 3 0.52 -33.17 39.70
N LEU A 4 1.84 -33.06 39.82
CA LEU A 4 2.52 -32.16 40.74
C LEU A 4 2.55 -30.74 40.16
N LEU A 5 1.51 -29.95 40.47
CA LEU A 5 1.38 -28.58 40.01
C LEU A 5 2.03 -27.55 40.97
N ALA A 6 2.37 -27.96 42.18
CA ALA A 6 2.96 -27.10 43.20
C ALA A 6 3.96 -27.88 44.05
N VAL A 7 4.95 -27.17 44.58
CA VAL A 7 5.93 -27.69 45.55
C VAL A 7 5.75 -27.01 46.91
N PRO A 8 6.03 -27.70 48.03
CA PRO A 8 6.00 -27.10 49.35
C PRO A 8 6.95 -25.88 49.45
N ASN A 9 6.54 -24.86 50.19
CA ASN A 9 7.33 -23.66 50.43
C ASN A 9 8.42 -23.90 51.49
N ILE A 10 9.39 -24.73 51.15
CA ILE A 10 10.58 -25.03 51.97
C ILE A 10 11.80 -24.58 51.17
N GLU A 11 12.84 -24.11 51.86
CA GLU A 11 14.06 -23.56 51.28
C GLU A 11 14.71 -24.47 50.22
N LYS A 12 14.70 -25.78 50.44
CA LYS A 12 15.17 -26.79 49.48
C LYS A 12 14.47 -26.69 48.11
N PHE A 13 13.14 -26.56 48.10
CA PHE A 13 12.37 -26.45 46.86
C PHE A 13 12.49 -25.05 46.26
N ALA A 14 12.58 -24.00 47.08
CA ALA A 14 12.82 -22.65 46.59
C ALA A 14 14.16 -22.55 45.84
N HIS A 15 15.22 -23.19 46.36
CA HIS A 15 16.51 -23.27 45.68
C HIS A 15 16.39 -24.04 44.35
N LEU A 16 15.72 -25.21 44.36
CA LEU A 16 15.50 -26.01 43.15
C LEU A 16 14.76 -25.24 42.04
N ILE A 17 13.69 -24.51 42.39
CA ILE A 17 12.91 -23.71 41.42
C ILE A 17 13.76 -22.57 40.84
N ARG A 18 14.65 -21.95 41.64
CA ARG A 18 15.57 -20.91 41.16
C ARG A 18 16.57 -21.47 40.15
N GLU A 19 17.15 -22.64 40.40
CA GLU A 19 18.05 -23.30 39.45
C GLU A 19 17.31 -23.73 38.18
N GLN A 20 16.10 -24.27 38.30
CA GLN A 20 15.27 -24.61 37.13
C GLN A 20 14.93 -23.38 36.27
N ARG A 21 14.62 -22.22 36.88
CA ARG A 21 14.37 -20.97 36.16
C ARG A 21 15.61 -20.38 35.47
N LYS A 22 16.82 -20.67 35.98
CA LYS A 22 18.06 -20.28 35.30
C LYS A 22 18.31 -21.11 34.04
N ILE A 23 17.98 -22.40 34.11
CA ILE A 23 18.16 -23.35 32.99
C ILE A 23 17.07 -23.16 31.95
N TYR A 24 15.84 -22.95 32.40
CA TYR A 24 14.66 -22.73 31.57
C TYR A 24 14.17 -21.30 31.78
N GLN A 25 14.74 -20.37 31.03
CA GLN A 25 14.11 -19.08 30.82
C GLN A 25 12.95 -19.34 29.86
N PRO A 26 11.70 -19.08 30.25
CA PRO A 26 10.65 -18.96 29.26
C PRO A 26 11.08 -17.82 28.35
N GLU A 27 11.31 -18.10 27.07
CA GLU A 27 11.26 -17.04 26.07
C GLU A 27 9.87 -16.41 26.26
N GLU A 28 9.84 -15.13 26.61
CA GLU A 28 8.66 -14.32 26.38
C GLU A 28 8.48 -14.32 24.86
N GLU A 29 7.81 -15.34 24.34
CA GLU A 29 7.11 -15.23 23.08
C GLU A 29 6.16 -14.06 23.29
N GLU A 30 6.58 -12.86 22.87
CA GLU A 30 5.65 -11.81 22.52
C GLU A 30 4.65 -12.48 21.61
N GLU A 31 3.50 -12.86 22.18
CA GLU A 31 2.33 -13.26 21.43
C GLU A 31 1.95 -12.03 20.61
N VAL A 32 2.61 -11.87 19.46
CA VAL A 32 2.12 -11.13 18.32
C VAL A 32 0.76 -11.75 18.08
N LYS A 33 -0.28 -11.08 18.61
CA LYS A 33 -1.67 -11.38 18.27
C LYS A 33 -1.80 -11.11 16.78
N VAL A 34 -1.40 -12.09 15.98
CA VAL A 34 -1.74 -12.20 14.58
C VAL A 34 -3.24 -12.46 14.59
N VAL A 35 -3.99 -11.36 14.60
CA VAL A 35 -5.42 -11.37 14.32
C VAL A 35 -5.53 -12.03 12.96
N LYS A 36 -5.99 -13.29 12.94
CA LYS A 36 -6.24 -14.03 11.72
C LYS A 36 -7.44 -13.36 11.06
N GLU A 37 -7.19 -12.34 10.25
CA GLU A 37 -8.18 -11.73 9.38
C GLU A 37 -8.91 -12.84 8.64
N THR A 38 -10.22 -12.94 8.84
CA THR A 38 -11.03 -13.93 8.14
C THR A 38 -11.07 -13.55 6.66
N MET A 39 -11.23 -14.54 5.75
CA MET A 39 -11.22 -14.25 4.30
C MET A 39 -12.30 -13.24 3.90
N GLU A 40 -13.40 -13.18 4.64
CA GLU A 40 -14.49 -12.22 4.42
C GLU A 40 -14.08 -10.77 4.73
N ASP A 41 -13.26 -10.56 5.75
CA ASP A 41 -12.78 -9.22 6.10
C ASP A 41 -11.85 -8.67 5.01
N LYS A 42 -10.96 -9.53 4.49
CA LYS A 42 -10.09 -9.18 3.35
C LYS A 42 -10.88 -8.82 2.10
N ILE A 43 -11.96 -9.56 1.79
CA ILE A 43 -12.81 -9.26 0.64
C ILE A 43 -13.47 -7.88 0.78
N LYS A 44 -14.00 -7.56 1.96
CA LYS A 44 -14.58 -6.23 2.24
C LYS A 44 -13.54 -5.12 2.10
N GLU A 45 -12.31 -5.36 2.58
CA GLU A 45 -11.22 -4.40 2.41
C GLU A 45 -10.90 -4.15 0.93
N TYR A 46 -10.78 -5.21 0.12
CA TYR A 46 -10.57 -5.07 -1.31
C TYR A 46 -11.71 -4.33 -2.02
N GLU A 47 -12.96 -4.61 -1.66
CA GLU A 47 -14.11 -3.88 -2.21
C GLU A 47 -14.09 -2.40 -1.84
N THR A 48 -13.74 -2.07 -0.60
CA THR A 48 -13.64 -0.66 -0.16
C THR A 48 -12.49 0.05 -0.86
N ALA A 49 -11.34 -0.60 -1.02
CA ALA A 49 -10.20 -0.08 -1.77
C ALA A 49 -10.56 0.16 -3.25
N ALA A 50 -11.23 -0.81 -3.88
CA ALA A 50 -11.75 -0.70 -5.23
C ALA A 50 -12.69 0.52 -5.38
N LYS A 51 -13.66 0.69 -4.48
CA LYS A 51 -14.57 1.85 -4.47
C LYS A 51 -13.81 3.18 -4.35
N ARG A 52 -12.77 3.24 -3.51
CA ARG A 52 -11.90 4.44 -3.39
C ARG A 52 -11.20 4.75 -4.69
N LEU A 53 -10.57 3.76 -5.33
CA LEU A 53 -9.87 3.92 -6.60
C LEU A 53 -10.82 4.36 -7.72
N ALA A 54 -12.03 3.81 -7.78
CA ALA A 54 -12.99 4.12 -8.85
C ALA A 54 -13.56 5.54 -8.75
N LYS A 55 -13.81 6.04 -7.53
CA LYS A 55 -14.43 7.35 -7.29
C LYS A 55 -13.45 8.52 -7.40
N SER A 56 -12.19 8.27 -7.06
CA SER A 56 -11.20 9.33 -6.84
C SER A 56 -10.27 9.52 -8.04
N ARG A 57 -9.56 10.65 -8.02
CA ARG A 57 -8.65 11.06 -9.07
C ARG A 57 -7.29 11.39 -8.48
N LEU A 58 -6.25 10.76 -9.01
CA LEU A 58 -4.90 10.86 -8.46
C LEU A 58 -4.29 12.20 -8.84
N ALA A 59 -3.99 13.05 -7.86
CA ALA A 59 -3.54 14.42 -8.12
C ALA A 59 -2.03 14.58 -7.90
N PHE A 60 -1.28 14.80 -8.97
CA PHE A 60 0.14 15.16 -8.93
C PHE A 60 0.33 16.68 -9.00
N ARG A 61 1.27 17.18 -8.20
CA ARG A 61 1.82 18.54 -8.35
C ARG A 61 3.30 18.43 -8.65
N VAL A 62 3.71 18.81 -9.85
CA VAL A 62 5.09 18.66 -10.34
C VAL A 62 5.64 20.00 -10.84
N GLY A 63 6.95 20.19 -10.72
CA GLY A 63 7.61 21.36 -11.32
C GLY A 63 7.56 21.32 -12.85
N ILE A 64 7.33 22.47 -13.47
CA ILE A 64 7.31 22.61 -14.93
C ILE A 64 8.73 22.86 -15.43
N ASN A 65 9.07 22.35 -16.61
CA ASN A 65 10.28 22.77 -17.30
C ASN A 65 10.13 24.20 -17.82
N THR A 66 10.61 25.18 -17.04
CA THR A 66 10.45 26.61 -17.32
C THR A 66 11.15 27.06 -18.61
N ALA A 67 12.26 26.43 -18.99
CA ALA A 67 12.97 26.75 -20.22
C ALA A 67 12.14 26.40 -21.45
N LYS A 68 11.63 25.16 -21.51
CA LYS A 68 10.74 24.71 -22.60
C LYS A 68 9.41 25.43 -22.60
N PHE A 69 8.86 25.72 -21.41
CA PHE A 69 7.63 26.48 -21.30
C PHE A 69 7.74 27.93 -21.82
N ARG A 70 8.90 28.58 -21.65
CA ARG A 70 9.15 29.93 -22.18
C ARG A 70 9.46 29.93 -23.67
N ALA A 71 10.10 28.87 -24.16
CA ALA A 71 10.45 28.70 -25.56
C ALA A 71 9.29 28.21 -26.43
N ARG A 72 8.09 27.98 -25.86
CA ARG A 72 6.92 27.53 -26.63
C ARG A 72 6.52 28.57 -27.67
N GLU A 73 6.20 28.10 -28.87
CA GLU A 73 5.76 28.95 -29.97
C GLU A 73 4.25 29.18 -29.88
N SER A 74 3.48 28.16 -29.47
CA SER A 74 2.03 28.24 -29.29
C SER A 74 1.62 28.05 -27.83
N LYS A 75 0.42 28.55 -27.49
CA LYS A 75 -0.22 28.26 -26.20
C LYS A 75 -0.75 26.83 -26.12
N ASP A 76 -0.93 26.17 -27.26
CA ASP A 76 -1.46 24.80 -27.35
C ASP A 76 -0.38 23.73 -27.18
N ASP A 77 0.91 24.12 -27.17
CA ASP A 77 2.01 23.18 -26.99
C ASP A 77 1.94 22.53 -25.60
N PRO A 78 2.06 21.19 -25.51
CA PRO A 78 1.95 20.47 -24.25
C PRO A 78 3.04 20.89 -23.28
N ILE A 79 2.63 21.27 -22.07
CA ILE A 79 3.55 21.73 -21.04
C ILE A 79 4.31 20.52 -20.50
N GLU A 80 5.61 20.44 -20.80
CA GLU A 80 6.47 19.40 -20.27
C GLU A 80 6.80 19.60 -18.79
N ILE A 81 6.80 18.50 -18.03
CA ILE A 81 7.21 18.47 -16.64
C ILE A 81 8.73 18.32 -16.52
N LEU A 82 9.29 18.83 -15.42
CA LEU A 82 10.73 18.76 -15.16
C LEU A 82 11.19 17.32 -14.90
N SER A 83 10.45 16.58 -14.10
CA SER A 83 10.73 15.20 -13.71
C SER A 83 9.62 14.28 -14.22
N PRO A 84 9.91 13.32 -15.11
CA PRO A 84 8.93 12.36 -15.60
C PRO A 84 8.26 11.59 -14.45
N VAL A 85 6.95 11.36 -14.54
CA VAL A 85 6.23 10.55 -13.56
C VAL A 85 6.40 9.08 -13.93
N THR A 86 7.06 8.34 -13.04
CA THR A 86 7.31 6.90 -13.21
C THR A 86 6.22 6.05 -12.56
N LYS A 87 6.28 4.73 -12.79
CA LYS A 87 5.38 3.77 -12.14
C LYS A 87 5.48 3.86 -10.61
N ASP A 88 6.69 3.96 -10.07
CA ASP A 88 6.91 4.00 -8.62
C ASP A 88 6.33 5.27 -7.98
N ASP A 89 6.38 6.39 -8.69
CA ASP A 89 5.79 7.65 -8.23
C ASP A 89 4.26 7.54 -8.14
N ILE A 90 3.64 6.85 -9.10
CA ILE A 90 2.20 6.52 -9.06
C ILE A 90 1.88 5.67 -7.84
N LEU A 91 2.65 4.62 -7.56
CA LEU A 91 2.40 3.75 -6.41
C LEU A 91 2.51 4.50 -5.08
N LYS A 92 3.54 5.34 -4.93
CA LYS A 92 3.73 6.19 -3.75
C LYS A 92 2.55 7.15 -3.55
N GLU A 93 2.11 7.81 -4.61
CA GLU A 93 1.01 8.76 -4.54
C GLU A 93 -0.35 8.07 -4.33
N VAL A 94 -0.58 6.89 -4.91
CA VAL A 94 -1.78 6.09 -4.65
C VAL A 94 -1.84 5.69 -3.18
N THR A 95 -0.72 5.22 -2.62
CA THR A 95 -0.65 4.87 -1.20
C THR A 95 -0.92 6.10 -0.33
N ARG A 96 -0.31 7.24 -0.67
CA ARG A 96 -0.46 8.50 0.08
C ARG A 96 -1.88 9.08 0.02
N GLN A 97 -2.52 9.07 -1.15
CA GLN A 97 -3.80 9.76 -1.37
C GLN A 97 -5.01 8.87 -1.11
N PHE A 98 -4.93 7.59 -1.48
CA PHE A 98 -6.07 6.68 -1.42
C PHE A 98 -5.97 5.65 -0.30
N ASN A 99 -4.81 5.56 0.35
CA ASN A 99 -4.52 4.55 1.37
C ASN A 99 -4.80 3.13 0.84
N VAL A 100 -4.32 2.87 -0.38
CA VAL A 100 -4.41 1.57 -1.06
C VAL A 100 -3.00 1.19 -1.50
N GLN A 101 -2.60 -0.04 -1.18
CA GLN A 101 -1.35 -0.62 -1.68
C GLN A 101 -1.67 -1.40 -2.95
N ILE A 102 -0.96 -1.07 -4.03
CA ILE A 102 -1.09 -1.75 -5.32
C ILE A 102 0.29 -2.31 -5.66
N GLU A 103 0.33 -3.53 -6.19
CA GLU A 103 1.57 -4.10 -6.72
C GLU A 103 1.96 -3.43 -8.05
N PRO A 104 3.27 -3.25 -8.31
CA PRO A 104 3.76 -2.58 -9.52
C PRO A 104 3.29 -3.26 -10.81
N ASP A 105 3.10 -4.58 -10.79
CA ASP A 105 2.71 -5.36 -11.97
C ASP A 105 1.26 -5.09 -12.38
N ASN A 106 0.41 -4.67 -11.45
CA ASN A 106 -0.97 -4.31 -11.73
C ASN A 106 -1.09 -2.94 -12.41
N VAL A 107 -0.05 -2.11 -12.43
CA VAL A 107 -0.06 -0.80 -13.11
C VAL A 107 0.60 -0.93 -14.48
N TYR A 108 -0.16 -0.68 -15.55
CA TYR A 108 0.42 -0.68 -16.90
C TYR A 108 0.73 0.74 -17.35
N LEU A 109 2.02 1.06 -17.29
CA LEU A 109 2.59 2.32 -17.76
C LEU A 109 3.84 2.00 -18.58
N PRO A 110 3.73 1.83 -19.92
CA PRO A 110 4.86 1.45 -20.78
C PRO A 110 5.88 2.59 -20.95
N SER A 111 5.43 3.85 -20.87
CA SER A 111 6.27 5.04 -20.94
C SER A 111 5.93 5.99 -19.78
N PRO A 112 6.94 6.61 -19.13
CA PRO A 112 6.72 7.65 -18.13
C PRO A 112 5.87 8.81 -18.67
N LEU A 113 5.07 9.44 -17.81
CA LEU A 113 4.30 10.62 -18.21
C LEU A 113 5.19 11.86 -18.12
N THR A 114 5.24 12.66 -19.19
CA THR A 114 6.15 13.83 -19.30
C THR A 114 5.41 15.15 -19.49
N SER A 115 4.09 15.14 -19.62
CA SER A 115 3.30 16.37 -19.84
C SER A 115 2.30 16.62 -18.72
N LEU A 116 1.92 17.88 -18.55
CA LEU A 116 0.76 18.26 -17.74
C LEU A 116 -0.53 17.85 -18.44
N GLY A 117 -1.51 17.39 -17.66
CA GLY A 117 -2.79 16.97 -18.24
C GLY A 117 -3.54 15.96 -17.39
N GLU A 118 -4.57 15.39 -18.00
CA GLU A 118 -5.34 14.28 -17.45
C GLU A 118 -4.99 13.03 -18.26
N PHE A 119 -4.54 11.99 -17.57
CA PHE A 119 -4.14 10.72 -18.18
C PHE A 119 -4.96 9.59 -17.59
N GLU A 120 -5.31 8.63 -18.43
CA GLU A 120 -5.95 7.39 -18.00
C GLU A 120 -4.91 6.28 -18.00
N VAL A 121 -4.61 5.75 -16.81
CA VAL A 121 -3.66 4.66 -16.65
C VAL A 121 -4.44 3.37 -16.39
N PRO A 122 -4.34 2.35 -17.25
CA PRO A 122 -5.04 1.09 -17.05
C PRO A 122 -4.41 0.27 -15.91
N LEU A 123 -5.28 -0.35 -15.11
CA LEU A 123 -4.90 -1.27 -14.04
C LEU A 123 -5.31 -2.70 -14.42
N HIS A 124 -4.40 -3.64 -14.19
CA HIS A 124 -4.58 -5.06 -14.42
C HIS A 124 -4.81 -5.75 -13.09
N PHE A 125 -6.07 -5.85 -12.68
CA PHE A 125 -6.44 -6.63 -11.49
C PHE A 125 -6.94 -8.02 -11.87
N PRO A 126 -6.83 -9.01 -10.94
CA PRO A 126 -7.42 -10.32 -11.13
C PRO A 126 -8.94 -10.23 -11.32
N LYS A 127 -9.51 -11.22 -12.04
CA LYS A 127 -10.96 -11.30 -12.32
C LYS A 127 -11.84 -11.46 -11.07
N SER A 128 -11.24 -11.76 -9.92
CA SER A 128 -11.95 -11.85 -8.63
C SER A 128 -12.39 -10.49 -8.09
N ILE A 129 -11.77 -9.39 -8.54
CA ILE A 129 -12.16 -8.04 -8.12
C ILE A 129 -13.27 -7.55 -9.06
N PRO A 130 -14.48 -7.25 -8.53
CA PRO A 130 -15.57 -6.78 -9.37
C PRO A 130 -15.22 -5.45 -10.01
N LEU A 131 -15.61 -5.27 -11.27
CA LEU A 131 -15.46 -3.98 -11.96
C LEU A 131 -16.51 -3.00 -11.44
N PRO A 132 -16.16 -1.71 -11.31
CA PRO A 132 -17.12 -0.67 -10.97
C PRO A 132 -18.15 -0.50 -12.09
N GLU A 133 -19.37 -0.15 -11.72
CA GLU A 133 -20.52 -0.05 -12.62
C GLU A 133 -20.20 0.85 -13.84
N GLY A 134 -20.44 0.30 -15.04
CA GLY A 134 -20.29 1.03 -16.30
C GLY A 134 -18.87 1.05 -16.91
N LYS A 135 -17.85 0.46 -16.26
CA LYS A 135 -16.48 0.40 -16.81
C LYS A 135 -16.13 -0.99 -17.37
N VAL A 136 -15.50 -1.01 -18.54
CA VAL A 136 -15.02 -2.24 -19.21
C VAL A 136 -13.67 -2.71 -18.64
N LYS A 137 -12.85 -1.78 -18.14
CA LYS A 137 -11.54 -2.04 -17.55
C LYS A 137 -11.31 -1.13 -16.35
N TRP A 138 -10.47 -1.58 -15.42
CA TRP A 138 -10.00 -0.72 -14.35
C TRP A 138 -9.08 0.37 -14.92
N THR A 139 -9.44 1.62 -14.68
CA THR A 139 -8.67 2.80 -15.10
C THR A 139 -8.47 3.73 -13.92
N LEU A 140 -7.23 4.17 -13.74
CA LEU A 140 -6.83 5.17 -12.78
C LEU A 140 -6.72 6.52 -13.51
N THR A 141 -7.54 7.48 -13.10
CA THR A 141 -7.46 8.83 -13.65
C THR A 141 -6.37 9.62 -12.93
N VAL A 142 -5.32 9.99 -13.64
CA VAL A 142 -4.16 10.75 -13.13
C VAL A 142 -4.25 12.20 -13.60
N LYS A 143 -4.25 13.16 -12.67
CA LYS A 143 -4.16 14.59 -12.93
C LYS A 143 -2.76 15.07 -12.63
N ILE A 144 -2.04 15.57 -13.63
CA ILE A 144 -0.75 16.23 -13.40
C ILE A 144 -0.97 17.73 -13.51
N ARG A 145 -0.70 18.46 -12.42
CA ARG A 145 -0.76 19.93 -12.35
C ARG A 145 0.63 20.50 -12.12
N GLY A 146 0.90 21.66 -12.72
CA GLY A 146 2.09 22.44 -12.43
C GLY A 146 2.05 23.04 -11.03
N LYS A 147 3.21 23.08 -10.36
CA LYS A 147 3.44 23.87 -9.16
C LYS A 147 3.76 25.33 -9.52
#